data_AF-A0A7X6YCC0-F1
#
_entry.id   AF-A0A7X6YCC0-F1
#
_cell.length_a   1.000
_cell.length_b   1.000
_cell.length_c   1.000
_cell.angle_alpha   90.00
_cell.angle_beta   90.00
_cell.angle_gamma   90.00
#
_symmetry.space_group_name_H-M   'P 1'
#
loop_
_entity.id
_entity.type
_entity.pdbx_description
1 polymer ?
#
loop_
_entity_poly.entity_id
_entity_poly.type
_entity_poly.pdbx_seq_one_letter_code
_entity_poly.pdbx_strand_id
1 'polypeptide(L)'
;MLTLAGGADYSGKTQVEEGTLVVKAEPADCCRWTADSLSGTNNEPVTVWTDLNNGVPATNAVPSQMPCLIRNEINGHSAVRFSSAASQYLAVSADNSPISGATGFSIVVVFKTTTAGVGSGHWYNCTGLVDGEQGGIQNDWGLAYNSSGLVTGGAGFPAINTDTTVTSASGYSVVNGQTHVALLTWQGTNLVMNVDGRVTTAASISGTVSPRNVYRLLFGSMNFIKYFNGDMAEIRIYRNHALTADEQRQIGGELAATYGVPNAPFAVPAAVAAVAGEVAASPAPVVPDPLPYPATVWDADTLSGATGSAVTAWASTNGASVATLDAATVLDGGGAISGRTAPTLQPGAINGHHAVRFSATSRNVLGIPVAQNPLAGVTNFSVAFVFRTESEMTSLSSALAMKYGIRMVGRGNALAPQSNGLGRGDVEVSAGAALVLPAAAQSAVTLASDQAIRGAGTVRGTLALDANAVIEVGQTDALTLDDLWLQNGAVVRWAHAGGAGSVLAVGTLKTSAAATLEVVGGDTLPVRVPVISYSSCEGLEGTAWTVVGCKPNTRVEINSSDRTVDLVTPQGTLISVK
;
A
#
# COMPACT_ATOMS: atom_id res chain seq x y z
N MET A 1 -28.94 -26.12 3.72
CA MET A 1 -28.89 -24.64 3.75
C MET A 1 -27.91 -24.26 2.66
N LEU A 2 -28.38 -23.69 1.55
CA LEU A 2 -27.52 -23.24 0.46
C LEU A 2 -27.16 -21.78 0.75
N THR A 3 -25.88 -21.48 0.92
CA THR A 3 -25.40 -20.11 1.12
C THR A 3 -24.78 -19.65 -0.20
N LEU A 4 -25.37 -18.62 -0.81
CA LEU A 4 -24.82 -17.93 -1.98
C LEU A 4 -24.29 -16.58 -1.47
N ALA A 5 -23.01 -16.30 -1.69
CA ALA A 5 -22.39 -15.02 -1.31
C ALA A 5 -22.32 -14.09 -2.51
N GLY A 6 -22.75 -12.83 -2.33
CA GLY A 6 -22.77 -11.76 -3.33
C GLY A 6 -23.85 -10.71 -3.01
N GLY A 7 -23.67 -9.46 -3.45
CA GLY A 7 -24.28 -8.20 -2.94
C GLY A 7 -25.81 -8.03 -2.86
N ALA A 8 -26.60 -9.10 -2.90
CA ALA A 8 -27.98 -9.13 -2.43
C ALA A 8 -28.20 -10.45 -1.69
N ASP A 9 -27.92 -10.46 -0.39
CA ASP A 9 -28.08 -11.64 0.47
C ASP A 9 -29.54 -12.10 0.50
N TYR A 10 -29.82 -13.28 -0.07
CA TYR A 10 -31.06 -14.01 0.14
C TYR A 10 -30.90 -14.97 1.32
N SER A 11 -31.71 -14.81 2.37
CA SER A 11 -31.75 -15.70 3.53
C SER A 11 -33.14 -16.31 3.73
N GLY A 12 -33.60 -17.10 2.75
CA GLY A 12 -34.86 -17.84 2.82
C GLY A 12 -34.69 -19.35 2.60
N LYS A 13 -35.73 -20.13 2.92
CA LYS A 13 -35.81 -21.55 2.53
C LYS A 13 -36.20 -21.63 1.05
N THR A 14 -35.31 -22.15 0.20
CA THR A 14 -35.62 -22.44 -1.22
C THR A 14 -36.04 -23.90 -1.35
N GLN A 15 -37.21 -24.15 -1.93
CA GLN A 15 -37.70 -25.48 -2.27
C GLN A 15 -37.73 -25.61 -3.80
N VAL A 16 -37.07 -26.63 -4.35
CA VAL A 16 -37.12 -26.97 -5.77
C VAL A 16 -38.14 -28.09 -5.90
N GLU A 17 -39.33 -27.78 -6.42
CA GLU A 17 -40.46 -28.74 -6.47
C GLU A 17 -40.35 -29.75 -7.63
N GLU A 18 -39.67 -29.39 -8.73
CA GLU A 18 -39.19 -30.30 -9.78
C GLU A 18 -38.02 -29.64 -10.56
N GLY A 19 -37.09 -30.45 -11.10
CA GLY A 19 -35.92 -29.99 -11.88
C GLY A 19 -34.60 -29.86 -11.10
N THR A 20 -33.54 -29.36 -11.75
CA THR A 20 -32.20 -29.18 -11.17
C THR A 20 -31.90 -27.69 -10.97
N LEU A 21 -31.63 -27.27 -9.74
CA LEU A 21 -31.05 -25.96 -9.44
C LEU A 21 -29.54 -26.00 -9.76
N VAL A 22 -29.12 -25.27 -10.78
CA VAL A 22 -27.70 -25.12 -11.13
C VAL A 22 -27.23 -23.74 -10.66
N VAL A 23 -26.31 -23.73 -9.69
CA VAL A 23 -25.53 -22.53 -9.33
C VAL A 23 -24.37 -22.46 -10.31
N LYS A 24 -24.38 -21.48 -11.21
CA LYS A 24 -23.23 -21.19 -12.08
C LYS A 24 -22.48 -20.00 -11.51
N ALA A 25 -21.16 -20.11 -11.40
CA ALA A 25 -20.34 -18.92 -11.28
C ALA A 25 -20.59 -18.04 -12.51
N GLU A 26 -20.60 -16.72 -12.33
CA GLU A 26 -20.54 -15.81 -13.48
C GLU A 26 -19.35 -16.21 -14.36
N PRO A 27 -19.49 -16.23 -15.69
CA PRO A 27 -18.37 -16.53 -16.58
C PRO A 27 -17.24 -15.55 -16.26
N ALA A 28 -16.03 -16.07 -16.11
CA ALA A 28 -14.87 -15.24 -15.82
C ALA A 28 -14.71 -14.16 -16.90
N ASP A 29 -14.40 -12.94 -16.46
CA ASP A 29 -14.38 -11.71 -17.26
C ASP A 29 -13.20 -11.61 -18.27
N CYS A 30 -12.31 -12.60 -18.28
CA CYS A 30 -11.13 -12.64 -19.13
C CYS A 30 -10.82 -14.03 -19.68
N CYS A 31 -10.09 -14.08 -20.80
CA CYS A 31 -9.31 -15.26 -21.15
C CYS A 31 -8.04 -15.30 -20.29
N ARG A 32 -7.71 -16.46 -19.71
CA ARG A 32 -6.56 -16.62 -18.81
C ARG A 32 -5.69 -17.81 -19.20
N TRP A 33 -4.48 -17.54 -19.69
CA TRP A 33 -3.44 -18.54 -19.92
C TRP A 33 -2.46 -18.49 -18.76
N THR A 34 -2.39 -19.53 -17.95
CA THR A 34 -1.40 -19.67 -16.87
C THR A 34 -0.54 -20.89 -17.12
N ALA A 35 0.77 -20.80 -16.98
CA ALA A 35 1.68 -21.90 -17.33
C ALA A 35 1.52 -23.08 -16.37
N ASP A 36 0.98 -22.84 -15.17
CA ASP A 36 0.65 -23.89 -14.20
C ASP A 36 -0.50 -24.79 -14.66
N SER A 37 -1.30 -24.36 -15.63
CA SER A 37 -2.36 -25.23 -16.20
C SER A 37 -1.81 -26.29 -17.14
N LEU A 38 -0.54 -26.18 -17.58
CA LEU A 38 0.05 -27.11 -18.53
C LEU A 38 0.39 -28.43 -17.83
N SER A 39 -0.20 -29.52 -18.34
CA SER A 39 0.20 -30.88 -18.03
C SER A 39 1.42 -31.24 -18.90
N GLY A 40 2.58 -31.44 -18.29
CA GLY A 40 3.82 -31.70 -19.03
C GLY A 40 5.04 -31.72 -18.11
N THR A 41 6.13 -32.33 -18.56
CA THR A 41 7.39 -32.38 -17.82
C THR A 41 8.24 -31.14 -18.09
N ASN A 42 9.26 -30.91 -17.26
CA ASN A 42 10.18 -29.79 -17.45
C ASN A 42 10.94 -29.91 -18.78
N ASN A 43 11.04 -28.81 -19.53
CA ASN A 43 11.56 -28.69 -20.91
C ASN A 43 10.72 -29.35 -22.02
N GLU A 44 9.49 -29.79 -21.73
CA GLU A 44 8.63 -30.36 -22.77
C GLU A 44 8.12 -29.27 -23.74
N PRO A 45 8.06 -29.52 -25.07
CA PRO A 45 7.50 -28.58 -26.02
C PRO A 45 6.02 -28.27 -25.74
N VAL A 46 5.66 -26.99 -25.75
CA VAL A 46 4.28 -26.52 -25.61
C VAL A 46 3.69 -26.33 -27.01
N THR A 47 2.88 -27.31 -27.43
CA THR A 47 2.17 -27.28 -28.72
C THR A 47 0.86 -26.50 -28.61
N VAL A 48 0.23 -26.54 -27.44
CA VAL A 48 -1.05 -25.89 -27.11
C VAL A 48 -0.98 -25.34 -25.69
N TRP A 49 -1.33 -24.08 -25.52
CA TRP A 49 -1.61 -23.45 -24.24
C TRP A 49 -3.05 -22.94 -24.24
N THR A 50 -3.91 -23.62 -23.49
CA THR A 50 -5.35 -23.33 -23.48
C THR A 50 -5.70 -22.41 -22.32
N ASP A 51 -6.54 -21.41 -22.59
CA ASP A 51 -7.05 -20.53 -21.56
C ASP A 51 -8.04 -21.27 -20.64
N LEU A 52 -7.95 -21.01 -19.33
CA LEU A 52 -8.71 -21.70 -18.30
C LEU A 52 -10.20 -21.34 -18.27
N ASN A 53 -10.55 -20.15 -18.74
CA ASN A 53 -11.87 -19.58 -18.54
C ASN A 53 -12.79 -19.86 -19.73
N ASN A 54 -12.25 -19.75 -20.95
CA ASN A 54 -13.01 -19.80 -22.18
C ASN A 54 -12.58 -20.93 -23.14
N GLY A 55 -11.55 -21.70 -22.80
CA GLY A 55 -11.07 -22.83 -23.61
C GLY A 55 -10.39 -22.44 -24.93
N VAL A 56 -9.99 -21.17 -25.08
CA VAL A 56 -9.31 -20.57 -26.22
C VAL A 56 -7.87 -21.12 -26.32
N PRO A 57 -7.54 -21.84 -27.40
CA PRO A 57 -6.21 -22.42 -27.55
C PRO A 57 -5.24 -21.44 -28.23
N ALA A 58 -4.07 -21.25 -27.63
CA ALA A 58 -2.89 -20.70 -28.29
C ALA A 58 -2.00 -21.86 -28.76
N THR A 59 -1.68 -21.95 -30.04
CA THR A 59 -1.06 -23.15 -30.64
C THR A 59 0.17 -22.82 -31.46
N ASN A 60 1.05 -23.81 -31.62
CA ASN A 60 2.11 -23.81 -32.63
C ASN A 60 2.30 -25.23 -33.13
N ALA A 61 2.19 -25.42 -34.45
CA ALA A 61 2.33 -26.73 -35.09
C ALA A 61 3.72 -26.98 -35.68
N VAL A 62 4.65 -26.02 -35.60
CA VAL A 62 6.01 -26.10 -36.17
C VAL A 62 6.99 -26.55 -35.08
N PRO A 63 7.49 -27.81 -35.08
CA PRO A 63 8.24 -28.36 -33.96
C PRO A 63 9.49 -27.58 -33.55
N SER A 64 10.19 -26.98 -34.51
CA SER A 64 11.38 -26.17 -34.24
C SER A 64 11.09 -24.79 -33.63
N GLN A 65 9.83 -24.35 -33.64
CA GLN A 65 9.38 -23.04 -33.17
C GLN A 65 8.46 -23.13 -31.95
N MET A 66 8.27 -24.33 -31.38
CA MET A 66 7.49 -24.49 -30.14
C MET A 66 8.30 -23.99 -28.95
N PRO A 67 7.75 -23.12 -28.08
CA PRO A 67 8.36 -22.84 -26.78
C PRO A 67 8.30 -24.07 -25.87
N CYS A 68 8.98 -24.05 -24.73
CA CYS A 68 8.99 -25.17 -23.79
C CYS A 68 8.40 -24.80 -22.43
N LEU A 69 7.80 -25.78 -21.76
CA LEU A 69 7.31 -25.66 -20.39
C LEU A 69 8.50 -25.78 -19.44
N ILE A 70 8.67 -24.79 -18.58
CA ILE A 70 9.65 -24.82 -17.49
C ILE A 70 8.91 -24.85 -16.16
N ARG A 71 9.25 -25.81 -15.30
CA ARG A 71 8.63 -25.99 -13.99
C ARG A 71 9.34 -25.14 -12.94
N ASN A 72 8.57 -24.55 -12.03
CA ASN A 72 9.06 -23.83 -10.85
C ASN A 72 10.03 -22.67 -11.16
N GLU A 73 9.88 -22.04 -12.32
CA GLU A 73 10.80 -21.02 -12.85
C GLU A 73 10.57 -19.62 -12.26
N ILE A 74 9.32 -19.29 -11.92
CA ILE A 74 8.92 -17.95 -11.47
C ILE A 74 8.25 -18.08 -10.11
N ASN A 75 9.01 -17.82 -9.04
CA ASN A 75 8.54 -17.93 -7.66
C ASN A 75 7.89 -19.30 -7.33
N GLY A 76 8.45 -20.39 -7.84
CA GLY A 76 7.88 -21.73 -7.66
C GLY A 76 6.75 -22.08 -8.64
N HIS A 77 6.32 -21.15 -9.48
CA HIS A 77 5.34 -21.39 -10.55
C HIS A 77 6.00 -21.74 -11.87
N SER A 78 5.27 -22.44 -12.73
CA SER A 78 5.69 -22.81 -14.07
C SER A 78 5.74 -21.59 -15.00
N ALA A 79 6.47 -21.70 -16.10
CA ALA A 79 6.52 -20.70 -17.16
C ALA A 79 6.65 -21.34 -18.54
N VAL A 80 6.22 -20.63 -19.57
CA VAL A 80 6.48 -20.97 -20.98
C VAL A 80 7.69 -20.18 -21.44
N ARG A 81 8.77 -20.88 -21.79
CA ARG A 81 10.05 -20.30 -22.21
C ARG A 81 10.12 -20.19 -23.73
N PHE A 82 10.35 -18.97 -24.19
CA PHE A 82 10.52 -18.61 -25.59
C PHE A 82 11.98 -18.30 -25.89
N SER A 83 12.42 -18.72 -27.08
CA SER A 83 13.73 -18.42 -27.64
C SER A 83 13.59 -17.68 -28.96
N SER A 84 14.16 -16.48 -29.02
CA SER A 84 14.16 -15.69 -30.25
C SER A 84 15.04 -16.31 -31.34
N ALA A 85 16.11 -17.01 -30.96
CA ALA A 85 17.00 -17.71 -31.89
C ALA A 85 16.28 -18.83 -32.66
N ALA A 86 15.28 -19.46 -32.04
CA ALA A 86 14.43 -20.47 -32.66
C ALA A 86 13.11 -19.89 -33.22
N SER A 87 12.94 -18.57 -33.23
CA SER A 87 11.72 -17.90 -33.70
C SER A 87 10.45 -18.47 -33.06
N GLN A 88 10.49 -18.69 -31.74
CA GLN A 88 9.41 -19.37 -31.03
C GLN A 88 8.21 -18.46 -30.75
N TYR A 89 7.01 -19.02 -30.86
CA TYR A 89 5.75 -18.31 -30.61
C TYR A 89 4.62 -19.29 -30.27
N LEU A 90 3.51 -18.76 -29.77
CA LEU A 90 2.19 -19.41 -29.80
C LEU A 90 1.18 -18.46 -30.44
N ALA A 91 0.18 -18.98 -31.16
CA ALA A 91 -0.81 -18.18 -31.87
C ALA A 91 -2.23 -18.58 -31.50
N VAL A 92 -3.08 -17.60 -31.20
CA VAL A 92 -4.55 -17.78 -31.18
C VAL A 92 -5.09 -17.36 -32.54
N SER A 93 -5.91 -18.20 -33.17
CA SER A 93 -6.52 -17.91 -34.47
C SER A 93 -7.44 -16.68 -34.41
N ALA A 94 -7.71 -16.07 -35.57
CA ALA A 94 -8.54 -14.87 -35.66
C ALA A 94 -9.96 -15.08 -35.10
N ASP A 95 -10.55 -16.25 -35.33
CA ASP A 95 -11.88 -16.63 -34.86
C ASP A 95 -11.97 -16.79 -33.33
N ASN A 96 -10.84 -17.13 -32.72
CA ASN A 96 -10.70 -17.38 -31.29
C ASN A 96 -10.11 -16.19 -30.53
N SER A 97 -9.71 -15.13 -31.23
CA SER A 97 -9.04 -13.98 -30.63
C SER A 97 -10.00 -13.18 -29.74
N PRO A 98 -9.72 -13.03 -28.43
CA PRO A 98 -10.59 -12.30 -27.50
C PRO A 98 -10.71 -10.81 -27.81
N ILE A 99 -9.80 -10.22 -28.60
CA ILE A 99 -9.84 -8.78 -28.94
C ILE A 99 -10.51 -8.53 -30.31
N SER A 100 -10.77 -9.56 -31.12
CA SER A 100 -11.50 -9.42 -32.39
C SER A 100 -12.82 -8.66 -32.21
N GLY A 101 -12.99 -7.54 -32.90
CA GLY A 101 -14.19 -6.69 -32.82
C GLY A 101 -14.36 -5.93 -31.49
N ALA A 102 -13.37 -5.91 -30.61
CA ALA A 102 -13.45 -5.18 -29.35
C ALA A 102 -13.35 -3.66 -29.53
N THR A 103 -14.10 -2.90 -28.73
CA THR A 103 -14.08 -1.43 -28.69
C THR A 103 -13.37 -0.88 -27.44
N GLY A 104 -12.85 -1.78 -26.61
CA GLY A 104 -11.96 -1.55 -25.49
C GLY A 104 -11.31 -2.87 -25.11
N PHE A 105 -10.15 -2.85 -24.46
CA PHE A 105 -9.54 -4.07 -23.95
C PHE A 105 -8.51 -3.79 -22.86
N SER A 106 -8.15 -4.84 -22.14
CA SER A 106 -6.95 -4.87 -21.30
C SER A 106 -6.18 -6.15 -21.50
N ILE A 107 -4.85 -6.05 -21.44
CA ILE A 107 -3.92 -7.18 -21.53
C ILE A 107 -3.02 -7.11 -20.31
N VAL A 108 -2.81 -8.24 -19.66
CA VAL A 108 -1.89 -8.41 -18.54
C VAL A 108 -0.94 -9.54 -18.86
N VAL A 109 0.36 -9.33 -18.68
CA VAL A 109 1.40 -10.34 -18.93
C VAL A 109 2.35 -10.38 -17.75
N VAL A 110 2.60 -11.58 -17.23
CA VAL A 110 3.66 -11.87 -16.27
C VAL A 110 4.82 -12.51 -17.01
N PHE A 111 5.98 -11.86 -17.01
CA PHE A 111 7.14 -12.33 -17.74
C PHE A 111 8.46 -11.94 -17.07
N LYS A 112 9.55 -12.58 -17.48
CA LYS A 112 10.92 -12.17 -17.17
C LYS A 112 11.85 -12.34 -18.36
N THR A 113 12.85 -11.47 -18.46
CA THR A 113 13.87 -11.57 -19.52
C THR A 113 15.19 -10.91 -19.09
N THR A 114 16.28 -11.41 -19.63
CA THR A 114 17.61 -10.78 -19.60
C THR A 114 18.05 -10.25 -20.96
N THR A 115 17.20 -10.42 -21.99
CA THR A 115 17.53 -10.10 -23.38
C THR A 115 16.86 -8.79 -23.78
N ALA A 116 17.67 -7.81 -24.18
CA ALA A 116 17.17 -6.55 -24.70
C ALA A 116 16.22 -6.78 -25.88
N GLY A 117 15.16 -5.97 -25.96
CA GLY A 117 14.27 -5.98 -27.11
C GLY A 117 14.94 -5.39 -28.35
N VAL A 118 14.17 -5.25 -29.42
CA VAL A 118 14.61 -4.52 -30.63
C VAL A 118 13.82 -3.23 -30.79
N GLY A 119 14.31 -2.33 -31.65
CA GLY A 119 13.61 -1.12 -32.05
C GLY A 119 13.35 -0.10 -30.92
N SER A 120 12.59 0.93 -31.28
CA SER A 120 12.09 2.00 -30.41
C SER A 120 10.97 2.77 -31.13
N GLY A 121 10.37 3.77 -30.46
CA GLY A 121 9.28 4.57 -31.02
C GLY A 121 7.95 3.82 -30.95
N HIS A 122 7.32 3.57 -32.11
CA HIS A 122 6.06 2.82 -32.18
C HIS A 122 6.21 1.38 -31.71
N TRP A 123 5.17 0.85 -31.06
CA TRP A 123 5.20 -0.52 -30.53
C TRP A 123 5.50 -1.56 -31.62
N TYR A 124 5.07 -1.38 -32.88
CA TYR A 124 5.28 -2.37 -33.95
C TYR A 124 6.75 -2.51 -34.31
N ASN A 125 7.56 -1.52 -33.93
CA ASN A 125 8.99 -1.58 -34.11
C ASN A 125 9.69 -2.47 -33.08
N CYS A 126 9.00 -2.89 -32.02
CA CYS A 126 9.59 -3.51 -30.83
C CYS A 126 9.38 -5.03 -30.74
N THR A 127 10.00 -5.69 -29.74
CA THR A 127 9.87 -7.14 -29.53
C THR A 127 8.52 -7.47 -28.91
N GLY A 128 7.73 -8.35 -29.55
CA GLY A 128 6.35 -8.62 -29.13
C GLY A 128 6.25 -9.54 -27.92
N LEU A 129 5.37 -9.17 -26.98
CA LEU A 129 4.96 -10.00 -25.85
C LEU A 129 3.60 -10.65 -26.18
N VAL A 130 2.58 -9.82 -26.41
CA VAL A 130 1.25 -10.22 -26.86
C VAL A 130 0.82 -9.25 -27.95
N ASP A 131 0.69 -9.74 -29.18
CA ASP A 131 0.62 -8.87 -30.36
C ASP A 131 -0.51 -9.25 -31.33
N GLY A 132 -1.16 -8.23 -31.88
CA GLY A 132 -2.18 -8.32 -32.92
C GLY A 132 -1.90 -7.42 -34.12
N GLU A 133 -0.63 -7.04 -34.36
CA GLU A 133 -0.20 -6.17 -35.46
C GLU A 133 -0.67 -6.68 -36.81
N GLN A 134 -1.04 -5.73 -37.67
CA GLN A 134 -1.23 -5.94 -39.10
C GLN A 134 -0.43 -4.91 -39.88
N GLY A 135 0.26 -5.35 -40.93
CA GLY A 135 1.05 -4.46 -41.77
C GLY A 135 0.25 -3.27 -42.32
N GLY A 136 0.86 -2.08 -42.22
CA GLY A 136 0.23 -0.81 -42.57
C GLY A 136 -0.41 -0.15 -41.36
N ILE A 137 -1.30 0.83 -41.60
CA ILE A 137 -2.05 1.50 -40.53
C ILE A 137 -3.42 0.85 -40.46
N GLN A 138 -3.66 0.07 -39.40
CA GLN A 138 -4.85 -0.78 -39.24
C GLN A 138 -5.54 -0.53 -37.90
N ASN A 139 -6.72 -1.09 -37.68
CA ASN A 139 -7.30 -1.15 -36.33
C ASN A 139 -6.68 -2.32 -35.54
N ASP A 140 -5.35 -2.31 -35.45
CA ASP A 140 -4.55 -3.30 -34.77
C ASP A 140 -4.10 -2.81 -33.39
N TRP A 141 -3.28 -3.61 -32.72
CA TRP A 141 -2.82 -3.36 -31.36
C TRP A 141 -1.65 -4.29 -31.03
N GLY A 142 -0.90 -3.94 -29.99
CA GLY A 142 0.15 -4.82 -29.49
C GLY A 142 0.68 -4.40 -28.13
N LEU A 143 1.31 -5.35 -27.45
CA LEU A 143 2.11 -5.19 -26.24
C LEU A 143 3.49 -5.80 -26.48
N ALA A 144 4.52 -5.02 -26.21
CA ALA A 144 5.89 -5.28 -26.62
C ALA A 144 6.89 -4.64 -25.63
N TYR A 145 8.19 -4.80 -25.88
CA TYR A 145 9.24 -4.05 -25.20
C TYR A 145 10.38 -3.71 -26.15
N ASN A 146 11.00 -2.56 -25.93
CA ASN A 146 11.98 -1.98 -26.85
C ASN A 146 13.44 -2.33 -26.51
N SER A 147 14.37 -1.81 -27.31
CA SER A 147 15.82 -2.03 -27.11
C SER A 147 16.38 -1.45 -25.81
N SER A 148 15.69 -0.50 -25.17
CA SER A 148 16.03 0.05 -23.86
C SER A 148 15.39 -0.74 -22.70
N GLY A 149 14.65 -1.80 -22.99
CA GLY A 149 13.92 -2.59 -22.00
C GLY A 149 12.69 -1.91 -21.43
N LEU A 150 12.15 -0.88 -22.10
CA LEU A 150 10.87 -0.29 -21.70
C LEU A 150 9.73 -1.04 -22.39
N VAL A 151 8.70 -1.38 -21.61
CA VAL A 151 7.48 -1.98 -22.14
C VAL A 151 6.74 -0.92 -22.93
N THR A 152 6.23 -1.28 -24.09
CA THR A 152 5.50 -0.41 -24.99
C THR A 152 4.28 -1.11 -25.52
N GLY A 153 3.22 -0.37 -25.79
CA GLY A 153 2.03 -0.94 -26.36
C GLY A 153 1.20 0.12 -27.03
N GLY A 154 0.18 -0.29 -27.77
CA GLY A 154 -0.71 0.67 -28.39
C GLY A 154 -1.73 0.08 -29.32
N ALA A 155 -2.29 0.97 -30.11
CA ALA A 155 -3.45 0.72 -30.95
C ALA A 155 -3.36 1.59 -32.21
N GLY A 156 -3.72 1.02 -33.35
CA GLY A 156 -3.77 1.75 -34.61
C GLY A 156 -5.06 2.52 -34.84
N PHE A 157 -4.95 3.64 -35.55
CA PHE A 157 -6.06 4.56 -35.86
C PHE A 157 -6.07 4.97 -37.35
N PRO A 158 -6.60 4.12 -38.25
CA PRO A 158 -6.62 4.38 -39.69
C PRO A 158 -7.36 5.66 -40.08
N ALA A 159 -8.38 6.05 -39.29
CA ALA A 159 -9.16 7.26 -39.53
C ALA A 159 -8.32 8.56 -39.55
N ILE A 160 -7.16 8.55 -38.88
CA ILE A 160 -6.21 9.66 -38.87
C ILE A 160 -4.83 9.29 -39.43
N ASN A 161 -4.75 8.13 -40.12
CA ASN A 161 -3.52 7.64 -40.74
C ASN A 161 -2.29 7.63 -39.79
N THR A 162 -2.49 7.21 -38.53
CA THR A 162 -1.40 7.08 -37.55
C THR A 162 -1.76 6.10 -36.44
N ASP A 163 -0.73 5.58 -35.76
CA ASP A 163 -0.87 4.72 -34.60
C ASP A 163 -0.44 5.45 -33.33
N THR A 164 -1.10 5.13 -32.21
CA THR A 164 -0.72 5.68 -30.91
C THR A 164 0.01 4.62 -30.11
N THR A 165 1.11 5.02 -29.46
CA THR A 165 1.94 4.16 -28.63
C THR A 165 2.10 4.80 -27.26
N VAL A 166 1.97 3.99 -26.21
CA VAL A 166 2.34 4.32 -24.84
C VAL A 166 3.58 3.50 -24.47
N THR A 167 4.50 4.11 -23.73
CA THR A 167 5.73 3.47 -23.26
C THR A 167 5.85 3.63 -21.75
N SER A 168 6.32 2.60 -21.06
CA SER A 168 6.52 2.58 -19.61
C SER A 168 7.50 3.66 -19.16
N ALA A 169 7.49 3.96 -17.86
CA ALA A 169 8.30 5.03 -17.27
C ALA A 169 9.79 4.88 -17.64
N SER A 170 10.41 5.99 -18.07
CA SER A 170 11.84 6.03 -18.38
C SER A 170 12.68 5.63 -17.18
N GLY A 171 13.76 4.88 -17.42
CA GLY A 171 14.67 4.41 -16.36
C GLY A 171 14.19 3.15 -15.62
N TYR A 172 13.06 2.56 -16.02
CA TYR A 172 12.56 1.30 -15.46
C TYR A 172 12.57 0.19 -16.52
N SER A 173 13.72 -0.47 -16.65
CA SER A 173 13.94 -1.55 -17.62
C SER A 173 13.49 -2.91 -17.07
N VAL A 174 12.74 -3.67 -17.87
CA VAL A 174 12.35 -5.06 -17.59
C VAL A 174 13.42 -6.09 -17.98
N VAL A 175 14.55 -5.63 -18.52
CA VAL A 175 15.66 -6.47 -18.99
C VAL A 175 16.68 -6.62 -17.88
N ASN A 176 16.29 -7.36 -16.84
CA ASN A 176 17.07 -7.49 -15.60
C ASN A 176 16.99 -8.91 -14.97
N GLY A 177 16.29 -9.84 -15.63
CA GLY A 177 16.08 -11.21 -15.15
C GLY A 177 15.06 -11.37 -14.01
N GLN A 178 14.46 -10.29 -13.53
CA GLN A 178 13.39 -10.29 -12.53
C GLN A 178 12.04 -10.49 -13.21
N THR A 179 11.08 -10.98 -12.43
CA THR A 179 9.67 -11.07 -12.84
C THR A 179 9.05 -9.69 -12.90
N HIS A 180 8.25 -9.45 -13.93
CA HIS A 180 7.52 -8.22 -14.16
C HIS A 180 6.05 -8.53 -14.51
N VAL A 181 5.15 -7.64 -14.11
CA VAL A 181 3.77 -7.59 -14.56
C VAL A 181 3.59 -6.34 -15.41
N ALA A 182 3.25 -6.53 -16.68
CA ALA A 182 2.88 -5.45 -17.59
C ALA A 182 1.38 -5.49 -17.87
N LEU A 183 0.71 -4.36 -17.68
CA LEU A 183 -0.70 -4.15 -18.04
C LEU A 183 -0.81 -3.05 -19.09
N LEU A 184 -1.55 -3.33 -20.16
CA LEU A 184 -1.96 -2.35 -21.17
C LEU A 184 -3.49 -2.29 -21.18
N THR A 185 -4.05 -1.09 -21.04
CA THR A 185 -5.48 -0.85 -21.26
C THR A 185 -5.69 0.09 -22.42
N TRP A 186 -6.73 -0.16 -23.21
CA TRP A 186 -7.18 0.73 -24.28
C TRP A 186 -8.69 0.97 -24.15
N GLN A 187 -9.08 2.24 -24.10
CA GLN A 187 -10.49 2.64 -24.12
C GLN A 187 -10.65 3.92 -24.91
N GLY A 188 -11.53 3.88 -25.92
CA GLY A 188 -11.73 5.01 -26.80
C GLY A 188 -10.44 5.36 -27.55
N THR A 189 -9.83 6.50 -27.20
CA THR A 189 -8.53 6.94 -27.75
C THR A 189 -7.39 6.81 -26.75
N ASN A 190 -7.67 6.46 -25.50
CA ASN A 190 -6.72 6.47 -24.41
C ASN A 190 -6.03 5.11 -24.25
N LEU A 191 -4.74 5.18 -23.96
CA LEU A 191 -3.89 4.06 -23.61
C LEU A 191 -3.30 4.30 -22.22
N VAL A 192 -3.31 3.26 -21.39
CA VAL A 192 -2.63 3.25 -20.10
C VAL A 192 -1.69 2.06 -20.08
N MET A 193 -0.42 2.31 -19.79
CA MET A 193 0.59 1.29 -19.53
C MET A 193 0.89 1.30 -18.04
N ASN A 194 0.90 0.12 -17.42
CA ASN A 194 1.26 -0.03 -16.02
C ASN A 194 2.25 -1.19 -15.90
N VAL A 195 3.49 -0.89 -15.51
CA VAL A 195 4.53 -1.91 -15.31
C VAL A 195 4.90 -1.92 -13.83
N ASP A 196 4.60 -3.02 -13.16
CA ASP A 196 4.81 -3.23 -11.72
C ASP A 196 4.23 -2.12 -10.85
N GLY A 197 3.12 -1.52 -11.27
CA GLY A 197 2.47 -0.42 -10.56
C GLY A 197 2.88 1.00 -11.01
N ARG A 198 3.81 1.12 -11.96
CA ARG A 198 4.25 2.42 -12.53
C ARG A 198 3.44 2.74 -13.80
N VAL A 199 2.55 3.71 -13.68
CA VAL A 199 1.60 4.09 -14.73
C VAL A 199 2.18 5.16 -15.66
N THR A 200 1.99 4.97 -16.96
CA THR A 200 2.13 6.00 -18.00
C THR A 200 0.90 5.98 -18.92
N THR A 201 0.65 7.09 -19.60
CA THR A 201 -0.53 7.24 -20.47
C THR A 201 -0.16 7.85 -21.81
N ALA A 202 -0.96 7.55 -22.83
CA ALA A 202 -0.95 8.22 -24.11
C ALA A 202 -2.39 8.30 -24.65
N ALA A 203 -2.65 9.23 -25.57
CA ALA A 203 -3.95 9.35 -26.21
C ALA A 203 -3.79 9.67 -27.70
N SER A 204 -4.65 9.07 -28.51
CA SER A 204 -4.81 9.42 -29.92
C SER A 204 -5.57 10.73 -30.08
N ILE A 205 -5.24 11.49 -31.13
CA ILE A 205 -6.02 12.67 -31.55
C ILE A 205 -7.27 12.31 -32.38
N SER A 206 -7.53 11.02 -32.61
CA SER A 206 -8.66 10.57 -33.42
C SER A 206 -9.99 11.02 -32.80
N GLY A 207 -10.88 11.62 -33.59
CA GLY A 207 -12.24 11.94 -33.15
C GLY A 207 -13.19 10.73 -33.14
N THR A 208 -12.75 9.58 -33.65
CA THR A 208 -13.57 8.37 -33.80
C THR A 208 -12.81 7.12 -33.38
N VAL A 209 -13.53 6.13 -32.87
CA VAL A 209 -12.97 4.85 -32.41
C VAL A 209 -13.69 3.74 -33.15
N SER A 210 -12.93 2.90 -33.87
CA SER A 210 -13.45 1.73 -34.56
C SER A 210 -13.10 0.45 -33.79
N PRO A 211 -13.97 -0.58 -33.86
CA PRO A 211 -13.65 -1.91 -33.34
C PRO A 211 -12.31 -2.42 -33.87
N ARG A 212 -11.56 -3.16 -33.05
CA ARG A 212 -10.33 -3.83 -33.50
C ARG A 212 -10.66 -4.85 -34.60
N ASN A 213 -9.77 -4.98 -35.57
CA ASN A 213 -9.95 -5.94 -36.67
C ASN A 213 -10.05 -7.37 -36.13
N VAL A 214 -10.80 -8.22 -36.84
CA VAL A 214 -10.78 -9.66 -36.58
C VAL A 214 -9.45 -10.20 -37.07
N TYR A 215 -8.55 -10.51 -36.14
CA TYR A 215 -7.20 -10.93 -36.47
C TYR A 215 -6.62 -11.86 -35.41
N ARG A 216 -5.66 -12.68 -35.82
CA ARG A 216 -4.92 -13.55 -34.91
C ARG A 216 -4.14 -12.72 -33.91
N LEU A 217 -3.84 -13.31 -32.76
CA LEU A 217 -2.87 -12.76 -31.82
C LEU A 217 -1.71 -13.74 -31.61
N LEU A 218 -0.55 -13.19 -31.28
CA LEU A 218 0.68 -13.94 -31.03
C LEU A 218 1.18 -13.72 -29.61
N PHE A 219 1.63 -14.80 -28.98
CA PHE A 219 2.45 -14.76 -27.77
C PHE A 219 3.91 -14.95 -28.15
N GLY A 220 4.77 -14.06 -27.63
CA GLY A 220 6.21 -14.13 -27.80
C GLY A 220 6.73 -13.67 -29.18
N SER A 221 5.92 -12.98 -29.98
CA SER A 221 6.40 -12.42 -31.26
C SER A 221 5.58 -11.20 -31.68
N MET A 222 6.28 -10.20 -32.25
CA MET A 222 5.67 -9.13 -33.05
C MET A 222 5.55 -9.63 -34.48
N ASN A 223 4.32 -9.84 -34.96
CA ASN A 223 4.01 -10.24 -36.34
C ASN A 223 4.99 -11.26 -37.00
N PHE A 224 5.44 -12.28 -36.27
CA PHE A 224 6.44 -13.28 -36.75
C PHE A 224 7.81 -12.73 -37.19
N ILE A 225 8.19 -11.53 -36.74
CA ILE A 225 9.45 -10.88 -37.13
C ILE A 225 10.33 -10.51 -35.95
N LYS A 226 9.76 -10.25 -34.76
CA LYS A 226 10.55 -9.84 -33.58
C LYS A 226 10.14 -10.65 -32.37
N TYR A 227 10.91 -11.70 -32.14
CA TYR A 227 10.61 -12.77 -31.20
C TYR A 227 11.15 -12.46 -29.81
N PHE A 228 10.32 -12.76 -28.81
CA PHE A 228 10.67 -12.71 -27.40
C PHE A 228 11.72 -13.77 -27.06
N ASN A 229 12.59 -13.43 -26.12
CA ASN A 229 13.52 -14.37 -25.51
C ASN A 229 13.41 -14.24 -23.99
N GLY A 230 12.81 -15.24 -23.34
CA GLY A 230 12.50 -15.19 -21.91
C GLY A 230 11.31 -16.09 -21.55
N ASP A 231 10.77 -15.87 -20.35
CA ASP A 231 9.74 -16.72 -19.76
C ASP A 231 8.45 -15.92 -19.54
N MET A 232 7.30 -16.52 -19.88
CA MET A 232 5.96 -16.00 -19.55
C MET A 232 5.23 -16.97 -18.63
N ALA A 233 4.77 -16.49 -17.48
CA ALA A 233 4.00 -17.32 -16.54
C ALA A 233 2.50 -17.21 -16.75
N GLU A 234 1.99 -16.00 -17.03
CA GLU A 234 0.54 -15.79 -17.14
C GLU A 234 0.19 -14.64 -18.09
N ILE A 235 -0.90 -14.84 -18.85
CA ILE A 235 -1.50 -13.84 -19.73
C ILE A 235 -2.99 -13.77 -19.42
N ARG A 236 -3.51 -12.57 -19.16
CA ARG A 236 -4.95 -12.30 -19.04
C ARG A 236 -5.37 -11.28 -20.08
N ILE A 237 -6.48 -11.53 -20.77
CA ILE A 237 -7.05 -10.59 -21.75
C ILE A 237 -8.52 -10.35 -21.43
N TYR A 238 -8.88 -9.08 -21.22
CA TYR A 238 -10.22 -8.61 -20.91
C TYR A 238 -10.81 -7.91 -22.14
N ARG A 239 -11.92 -8.44 -22.65
CA ARG A 239 -12.59 -7.91 -23.85
C ARG A 239 -13.60 -6.85 -23.48
N ASN A 240 -13.60 -5.72 -24.20
CA ASN A 240 -14.48 -4.58 -23.96
C ASN A 240 -14.41 -4.01 -22.54
N HIS A 241 -13.33 -4.32 -21.83
CA HIS A 241 -13.11 -3.92 -20.45
C HIS A 241 -11.72 -3.32 -20.32
N ALA A 242 -11.68 -2.00 -20.17
CA ALA A 242 -10.46 -1.29 -19.83
C ALA A 242 -10.38 -1.25 -18.31
N LEU A 243 -9.42 -1.99 -17.74
CA LEU A 243 -9.27 -2.13 -16.31
C LEU A 243 -9.08 -0.75 -15.69
N THR A 244 -9.95 -0.43 -14.76
CA THR A 244 -9.81 0.73 -13.89
C THR A 244 -8.52 0.63 -13.11
N ALA A 245 -8.05 1.75 -12.57
CA ALA A 245 -6.83 1.73 -11.79
C ALA A 245 -6.95 0.94 -10.47
N ASP A 246 -8.17 0.70 -9.98
CA ASP A 246 -8.41 -0.23 -8.85
C ASP A 246 -8.23 -1.68 -9.27
N GLU A 247 -8.82 -2.08 -10.39
CA GLU A 247 -8.66 -3.42 -10.93
C GLU A 247 -7.20 -3.71 -11.33
N GLN A 248 -6.52 -2.74 -11.94
CA GLN A 248 -5.09 -2.86 -12.25
C GLN A 248 -4.24 -3.07 -10.99
N ARG A 249 -4.59 -2.45 -9.88
CA ARG A 249 -3.89 -2.64 -8.59
C ARG A 249 -4.20 -4.00 -7.99
N GLN A 250 -5.45 -4.42 -8.03
CA GLN A 250 -5.86 -5.71 -7.49
C GLN A 250 -5.22 -6.85 -8.27
N ILE A 251 -5.37 -6.86 -9.60
CA ILE A 251 -4.80 -7.88 -10.48
C ILE A 251 -3.27 -7.80 -10.46
N GLY A 252 -2.71 -6.59 -10.53
CA GLY A 252 -1.27 -6.41 -10.47
C GLY A 252 -0.68 -6.90 -9.14
N GLY A 253 -1.30 -6.54 -8.01
CA GLY A 253 -0.89 -6.98 -6.67
C GLY A 253 -1.04 -8.49 -6.46
N GLU A 254 -2.12 -9.09 -6.96
CA GLU A 254 -2.32 -10.55 -6.98
C GLU A 254 -1.16 -11.22 -7.72
N LEU A 255 -0.93 -10.84 -8.98
CA LEU A 255 0.09 -11.46 -9.82
C LEU A 255 1.50 -11.21 -9.28
N ALA A 256 1.77 -10.04 -8.72
CA ALA A 256 3.06 -9.76 -8.10
C ALA A 256 3.32 -10.61 -6.86
N ALA A 257 2.29 -10.84 -6.04
CA ALA A 257 2.39 -11.72 -4.88
C ALA A 257 2.57 -13.18 -5.31
N THR A 258 1.79 -13.66 -6.30
CA THR A 258 1.89 -15.01 -6.84
C THR A 258 3.26 -15.28 -7.47
N TYR A 259 3.73 -14.38 -8.33
CA TYR A 259 4.91 -14.61 -9.16
C TYR A 259 6.19 -13.94 -8.65
N GLY A 260 6.15 -13.35 -7.45
CA GLY A 260 7.33 -12.81 -6.76
C GLY A 260 7.95 -11.61 -7.48
N VAL A 261 7.14 -10.62 -7.86
CA VAL A 261 7.64 -9.39 -8.50
C VAL A 261 8.31 -8.49 -7.45
N PRO A 262 9.62 -8.18 -7.58
CA PRO A 262 10.31 -7.36 -6.59
C PRO A 262 9.93 -5.88 -6.72
N ASN A 263 9.68 -5.23 -5.59
CA ASN A 263 9.50 -3.78 -5.51
C ASN A 263 8.43 -3.21 -6.47
N ALA A 264 7.27 -3.87 -6.58
CA ALA A 264 6.14 -3.41 -7.38
C ALA A 264 5.23 -2.44 -6.58
N PRO A 265 5.32 -1.11 -6.79
CA PRO A 265 4.43 -0.15 -6.15
C PRO A 265 3.07 -0.07 -6.88
N PHE A 266 2.15 -1.01 -6.66
CA PHE A 266 0.79 -0.81 -7.15
C PHE A 266 0.11 0.35 -6.39
N ALA A 267 -0.04 1.51 -7.05
CA ALA A 267 -0.56 2.74 -6.47
C ALA A 267 -2.10 2.87 -6.54
N VAL A 268 -2.68 3.74 -5.69
CA VAL A 268 -4.10 4.12 -5.64
C VAL A 268 -4.30 5.45 -6.40
N PRO A 269 -5.31 5.62 -7.28
CA PRO A 269 -5.67 6.92 -7.85
C PRO A 269 -6.14 7.89 -6.78
N ALA A 270 -5.84 9.17 -6.98
CA ALA A 270 -6.53 10.23 -6.28
C ALA A 270 -8.01 10.23 -6.69
N ALA A 271 -8.86 9.76 -5.76
CA ALA A 271 -10.32 9.86 -5.70
C ALA A 271 -11.15 9.04 -6.72
N VAL A 272 -11.84 8.00 -6.20
CA VAL A 272 -13.27 7.70 -6.45
C VAL A 272 -13.85 7.18 -5.11
N ALA A 273 -15.09 7.56 -4.79
CA ALA A 273 -15.76 7.27 -3.53
C ALA A 273 -15.77 5.77 -3.17
N ALA A 274 -15.58 5.46 -1.89
CA ALA A 274 -15.67 4.10 -1.36
C ALA A 274 -17.05 3.51 -1.67
N VAL A 275 -17.08 2.39 -2.40
CA VAL A 275 -18.21 1.48 -2.33
C VAL A 275 -18.05 0.68 -1.04
N ALA A 276 -19.06 0.78 -0.17
CA ALA A 276 -19.07 0.08 1.10
C ALA A 276 -19.18 -1.43 0.87
N GLY A 277 -18.29 -2.19 1.53
CA GLY A 277 -18.38 -3.64 1.65
C GLY A 277 -17.46 -4.38 0.67
N GLU A 278 -16.25 -4.65 1.12
CA GLU A 278 -15.54 -5.94 0.93
C GLU A 278 -14.11 -5.80 1.44
N VAL A 279 -13.91 -6.08 2.74
CA VAL A 279 -12.62 -6.56 3.22
C VAL A 279 -12.82 -8.04 3.51
N ALA A 280 -12.46 -8.90 2.55
CA ALA A 280 -12.32 -10.32 2.80
C ALA A 280 -11.14 -10.50 3.77
N ALA A 281 -11.38 -11.21 4.88
CA ALA A 281 -10.34 -11.56 5.82
C ALA A 281 -9.24 -12.38 5.12
N SER A 282 -7.98 -12.06 5.43
CA SER A 282 -6.83 -12.78 4.90
C SER A 282 -6.94 -14.28 5.24
N PRO A 283 -6.80 -15.20 4.26
CA PRO A 283 -6.83 -16.62 4.54
C PRO A 283 -5.66 -17.02 5.45
N ALA A 284 -5.88 -18.01 6.32
CA ALA A 284 -4.86 -18.53 7.22
C ALA A 284 -3.68 -19.14 6.43
N PRO A 285 -2.44 -19.05 6.94
CA PRO A 285 -1.27 -19.59 6.24
C PRO A 285 -1.39 -21.10 6.02
N VAL A 286 -1.15 -21.54 4.79
CA VAL A 286 -0.99 -22.97 4.47
C VAL A 286 0.42 -23.38 4.88
N VAL A 287 0.54 -24.44 5.69
CA VAL A 287 1.84 -25.03 6.06
C VAL A 287 2.48 -25.63 4.81
N PRO A 288 3.70 -25.23 4.42
CA PRO A 288 4.37 -25.80 3.25
C PRO A 288 4.65 -27.29 3.41
N ASP A 289 4.69 -28.03 2.29
CA ASP A 289 5.18 -29.40 2.27
C ASP A 289 6.61 -29.47 2.85
N PRO A 290 6.94 -30.50 3.65
CA PRO A 290 8.28 -30.64 4.19
C PRO A 290 9.30 -30.81 3.06
N LEU A 291 10.43 -30.09 3.18
CA LEU A 291 11.52 -30.17 2.21
C LEU A 291 11.99 -31.64 2.07
N PRO A 292 12.35 -32.10 0.85
CA PRO A 292 12.77 -33.48 0.62
C PRO A 292 14.15 -33.84 1.21
N TYR A 293 14.80 -32.90 1.93
CA TYR A 293 16.11 -33.08 2.53
C TYR A 293 16.10 -32.60 4.00
N PRO A 294 16.85 -33.26 4.91
CA PRO A 294 16.96 -32.82 6.29
C PRO A 294 17.66 -31.46 6.37
N ALA A 295 17.01 -30.48 7.02
CA ALA A 295 17.56 -29.15 7.25
C ALA A 295 17.67 -28.87 8.75
N THR A 296 18.75 -28.23 9.18
CA THR A 296 18.87 -27.65 10.53
C THR A 296 18.24 -26.26 10.50
N VAL A 297 17.07 -26.11 11.12
CA VAL A 297 16.25 -24.89 11.06
C VAL A 297 16.31 -24.14 12.38
N TRP A 298 16.51 -22.82 12.33
CA TRP A 298 16.30 -21.93 13.46
C TRP A 298 15.05 -21.10 13.20
N ASP A 299 14.03 -21.31 14.02
CA ASP A 299 12.76 -20.59 13.94
C ASP A 299 12.62 -19.67 15.16
N ALA A 300 12.36 -18.39 14.92
CA ALA A 300 12.25 -17.40 15.99
C ALA A 300 10.96 -17.57 16.80
N ASP A 301 9.95 -18.25 16.27
CA ASP A 301 8.71 -18.55 16.99
C ASP A 301 8.94 -19.53 18.15
N THR A 302 10.04 -20.28 18.12
CA THR A 302 10.45 -21.13 19.25
C THR A 302 10.96 -20.33 20.45
N LEU A 303 11.25 -19.03 20.26
CA LEU A 303 11.73 -18.14 21.32
C LEU A 303 10.56 -17.50 22.06
N SER A 304 10.65 -17.49 23.39
CA SER A 304 9.71 -16.80 24.27
C SER A 304 10.33 -15.52 24.84
N GLY A 305 9.55 -14.44 24.92
CA GLY A 305 9.98 -13.19 25.54
C GLY A 305 9.18 -12.00 25.06
N ALA A 306 9.40 -10.84 25.69
CA ALA A 306 8.82 -9.59 25.24
C ALA A 306 9.69 -8.96 24.13
N THR A 307 9.13 -7.99 23.42
CA THR A 307 9.89 -7.15 22.50
C THR A 307 11.11 -6.53 23.20
N GLY A 308 12.30 -6.74 22.66
CA GLY A 308 13.55 -6.26 23.23
C GLY A 308 14.23 -7.21 24.21
N SER A 309 13.62 -8.35 24.55
CA SER A 309 14.29 -9.37 25.38
C SER A 309 15.56 -9.88 24.72
N ALA A 310 16.64 -10.03 25.48
CA ALA A 310 17.91 -10.53 24.99
C ALA A 310 17.79 -12.01 24.57
N VAL A 311 18.25 -12.35 23.37
CA VAL A 311 18.35 -13.71 22.85
C VAL A 311 19.79 -14.17 23.04
N THR A 312 20.08 -14.81 24.17
CA THR A 312 21.43 -15.32 24.48
C THR A 312 21.69 -16.71 23.93
N ALA A 313 20.64 -17.46 23.62
CA ALA A 313 20.67 -18.77 23.00
C ALA A 313 19.48 -18.93 22.04
N TRP A 314 19.72 -19.56 20.89
CA TRP A 314 18.70 -19.91 19.90
C TRP A 314 18.97 -21.32 19.38
N ALA A 315 18.13 -22.26 19.80
CA ALA A 315 18.24 -23.66 19.42
C ALA A 315 17.60 -23.89 18.04
N SER A 316 18.16 -24.84 17.27
CA SER A 316 17.48 -25.37 16.10
C SER A 316 16.22 -26.13 16.50
N THR A 317 15.24 -26.24 15.61
CA THR A 317 13.95 -26.90 15.88
C THR A 317 14.09 -28.38 16.23
N ASN A 318 15.16 -29.04 15.77
CA ASN A 318 15.51 -30.41 16.12
C ASN A 318 16.43 -30.52 17.36
N GLY A 319 16.84 -29.39 17.95
CA GLY A 319 17.71 -29.31 19.13
C GLY A 319 19.19 -29.69 18.91
N ALA A 320 19.58 -30.05 17.69
CA ALA A 320 20.93 -30.55 17.40
C ALA A 320 22.02 -29.46 17.43
N SER A 321 21.65 -28.20 17.16
CA SER A 321 22.57 -27.07 17.13
C SER A 321 22.01 -25.89 17.91
N VAL A 322 22.82 -25.26 18.75
CA VAL A 322 22.41 -24.08 19.52
C VAL A 322 23.36 -22.93 19.26
N ALA A 323 22.83 -21.84 18.69
CA ALA A 323 23.57 -20.60 18.53
C ALA A 323 23.55 -19.83 19.84
N THR A 324 24.71 -19.49 20.41
CA THR A 324 24.81 -18.80 21.72
C THR A 324 25.76 -17.61 21.66
N LEU A 325 25.52 -16.63 22.54
CA LEU A 325 26.44 -15.51 22.72
C LEU A 325 27.82 -15.96 23.24
N ASP A 326 27.84 -17.04 24.02
CA ASP A 326 29.05 -17.61 24.62
C ASP A 326 29.90 -18.38 23.60
N ALA A 327 29.31 -18.87 22.52
CA ALA A 327 30.05 -19.51 21.43
C ALA A 327 30.64 -18.50 20.43
N ALA A 328 30.22 -17.23 20.49
CA ALA A 328 30.77 -16.15 19.67
C ALA A 328 32.06 -15.55 20.28
N THR A 329 33.08 -16.38 20.56
CA THR A 329 34.24 -15.99 21.38
C THR A 329 35.41 -15.38 20.63
N VAL A 330 35.71 -15.82 19.41
CA VAL A 330 36.99 -15.55 18.74
C VAL A 330 36.84 -15.07 17.30
N LEU A 331 37.70 -14.11 16.91
CA LEU A 331 37.98 -13.75 15.52
C LEU A 331 38.97 -14.76 14.90
N ASP A 332 39.02 -14.82 13.57
CA ASP A 332 40.09 -15.53 12.86
C ASP A 332 41.45 -14.96 13.31
N GLY A 333 42.26 -15.82 13.96
CA GLY A 333 43.53 -15.43 14.62
C GLY A 333 43.51 -15.43 16.16
N GLY A 334 42.39 -15.79 16.80
CA GLY A 334 42.33 -16.08 18.24
C GLY A 334 42.08 -14.89 19.16
N GLY A 335 41.83 -13.70 18.62
CA GLY A 335 41.47 -12.51 19.40
C GLY A 335 40.03 -12.56 19.91
N ALA A 336 39.79 -12.19 21.17
CA ALA A 336 38.45 -12.17 21.76
C ALA A 336 37.56 -11.07 21.17
N ILE A 337 36.31 -11.42 20.82
CA ILE A 337 35.32 -10.42 20.38
C ILE A 337 34.88 -9.58 21.58
N SER A 338 35.40 -8.36 21.67
CA SER A 338 35.19 -7.43 22.79
C SER A 338 33.94 -6.54 22.60
N GLY A 339 33.14 -6.39 23.66
CA GLY A 339 31.94 -5.54 23.65
C GLY A 339 30.76 -6.12 22.87
N ARG A 340 30.70 -7.44 22.70
CA ARG A 340 29.57 -8.13 22.07
C ARG A 340 28.35 -8.14 22.98
N THR A 341 27.16 -8.10 22.39
CA THR A 341 25.90 -8.21 23.12
C THR A 341 24.96 -9.20 22.43
N ALA A 342 23.96 -9.67 23.16
CA ALA A 342 22.93 -10.52 22.58
C ALA A 342 22.05 -9.71 21.60
N PRO A 343 21.63 -10.30 20.46
CA PRO A 343 20.52 -9.74 19.69
C PRO A 343 19.22 -9.76 20.52
N THR A 344 18.18 -9.09 20.03
CA THR A 344 16.91 -8.96 20.77
C THR A 344 15.74 -9.63 20.05
N LEU A 345 14.82 -10.21 20.82
CA LEU A 345 13.58 -10.79 20.30
C LEU A 345 12.61 -9.69 19.90
N GLN A 346 11.93 -9.89 18.78
CA GLN A 346 10.86 -9.02 18.28
C GLN A 346 9.66 -9.90 17.93
N PRO A 347 8.76 -10.18 18.89
CA PRO A 347 7.55 -10.96 18.64
C PRO A 347 6.68 -10.32 17.55
N GLY A 348 6.12 -11.14 16.64
CA GLY A 348 5.21 -10.69 15.58
C GLY A 348 5.82 -9.81 14.49
N ALA A 349 7.15 -9.69 14.46
CA ALA A 349 7.87 -8.75 13.61
C ALA A 349 7.76 -9.02 12.10
N ILE A 350 7.58 -10.27 11.66
CA ILE A 350 7.56 -10.64 10.24
C ILE A 350 6.28 -11.44 9.98
N ASN A 351 5.26 -10.76 9.44
CA ASN A 351 3.97 -11.37 9.10
C ASN A 351 3.33 -12.16 10.28
N GLY A 352 3.41 -11.62 11.50
CA GLY A 352 2.90 -12.29 12.71
C GLY A 352 3.86 -13.29 13.37
N HIS A 353 4.96 -13.66 12.70
CA HIS A 353 6.03 -14.49 13.27
C HIS A 353 7.07 -13.63 14.00
N HIS A 354 7.68 -14.20 15.03
CA HIS A 354 8.77 -13.62 15.79
C HIS A 354 10.01 -13.38 14.90
N ALA A 355 10.88 -12.47 15.30
CA ALA A 355 12.18 -12.27 14.65
C ALA A 355 13.27 -11.97 15.68
N VAL A 356 14.52 -12.30 15.33
CA VAL A 356 15.70 -11.94 16.13
C VAL A 356 16.38 -10.75 15.47
N ARG A 357 16.39 -9.59 16.15
CA ARG A 357 16.99 -8.36 15.66
C ARG A 357 18.47 -8.28 16.03
N PHE A 358 19.30 -8.18 15.00
CA PHE A 358 20.73 -7.89 15.11
C PHE A 358 21.00 -6.42 14.77
N SER A 359 21.84 -5.78 15.58
CA SER A 359 22.30 -4.41 15.37
C SER A 359 23.82 -4.35 15.29
N ALA A 360 24.32 -3.71 14.23
CA ALA A 360 25.74 -3.43 14.06
C ALA A 360 26.28 -2.45 15.11
N THR A 361 25.46 -1.49 15.58
CA THR A 361 25.89 -0.52 16.60
C THR A 361 26.03 -1.16 17.97
N SER A 362 25.24 -2.19 18.26
CA SER A 362 25.31 -2.95 19.52
C SER A 362 26.27 -4.15 19.45
N ARG A 363 26.93 -4.38 18.31
CA ARG A 363 27.81 -5.55 18.09
C ARG A 363 27.12 -6.86 18.46
N ASN A 364 25.87 -7.02 18.00
CA ASN A 364 25.11 -8.24 18.29
C ASN A 364 25.71 -9.45 17.59
N VAL A 365 25.78 -10.58 18.28
CA VAL A 365 26.31 -11.81 17.71
C VAL A 365 25.75 -13.04 18.42
N LEU A 366 25.58 -14.12 17.67
CA LEU A 366 25.43 -15.48 18.17
C LEU A 366 26.38 -16.37 17.36
N GLY A 367 27.09 -17.26 18.04
CA GLY A 367 27.99 -18.24 17.43
C GLY A 367 27.44 -19.65 17.61
N ILE A 368 27.75 -20.55 16.70
CA ILE A 368 27.46 -21.98 16.87
C ILE A 368 28.76 -22.66 17.31
N PRO A 369 28.77 -23.44 18.42
CA PRO A 369 29.95 -24.20 18.82
C PRO A 369 30.45 -25.09 17.68
N VAL A 370 31.77 -25.22 17.53
CA VAL A 370 32.38 -26.00 16.43
C VAL A 370 31.82 -27.42 16.33
N ALA A 371 31.62 -28.10 17.47
CA ALA A 371 31.09 -29.45 17.53
C ALA A 371 29.60 -29.57 17.11
N GLN A 372 28.88 -28.45 17.04
CA GLN A 372 27.47 -28.36 16.67
C GLN A 372 27.25 -27.70 15.31
N ASN A 373 28.33 -27.36 14.59
CA ASN A 373 28.23 -26.73 13.28
C ASN A 373 27.63 -27.74 12.28
N PRO A 374 26.42 -27.50 11.73
CA PRO A 374 25.76 -28.45 10.82
C PRO A 374 26.49 -28.58 9.47
N LEU A 375 27.43 -27.68 9.18
CA LEU A 375 28.25 -27.70 7.97
C LEU A 375 29.67 -28.24 8.21
N ALA A 376 29.98 -28.73 9.41
CA ALA A 376 31.30 -29.30 9.69
C ALA A 376 31.56 -30.53 8.81
N GLY A 377 32.59 -30.46 7.96
CA GLY A 377 33.02 -31.56 7.10
C GLY A 377 32.14 -31.82 5.87
N VAL A 378 31.15 -30.97 5.58
CA VAL A 378 30.32 -31.08 4.37
C VAL A 378 31.00 -30.40 3.18
N THR A 379 30.91 -30.99 1.99
CA THR A 379 31.54 -30.47 0.76
C THR A 379 30.62 -29.58 -0.07
N ASN A 380 29.30 -29.71 0.12
CA ASN A 380 28.28 -28.91 -0.55
C ASN A 380 27.20 -28.52 0.46
N PHE A 381 26.76 -27.27 0.44
CA PHE A 381 25.70 -26.80 1.32
C PHE A 381 24.86 -25.71 0.66
N SER A 382 23.66 -25.50 1.18
CA SER A 382 22.80 -24.36 0.86
C SER A 382 22.32 -23.73 2.16
N VAL A 383 22.26 -22.41 2.19
CA VAL A 383 21.74 -21.66 3.33
C VAL A 383 20.62 -20.76 2.83
N ALA A 384 19.47 -20.82 3.50
CA ALA A 384 18.35 -19.93 3.26
C ALA A 384 18.18 -19.01 4.49
N PHE A 385 17.90 -17.73 4.26
CA PHE A 385 17.62 -16.76 5.30
C PHE A 385 16.31 -16.05 5.00
N VAL A 386 15.49 -15.88 6.04
CA VAL A 386 14.35 -14.96 6.02
C VAL A 386 14.74 -13.76 6.88
N PHE A 387 15.00 -12.61 6.27
CA PHE A 387 15.38 -11.39 6.98
C PHE A 387 14.69 -10.19 6.35
N ARG A 388 14.61 -9.11 7.13
CA ARG A 388 14.23 -7.77 6.65
C ARG A 388 15.27 -6.78 7.13
N THR A 389 15.54 -5.75 6.35
CA THR A 389 16.47 -4.68 6.74
C THR A 389 15.71 -3.43 7.16
N GLU A 390 16.26 -2.64 8.10
CA GLU A 390 15.63 -1.36 8.51
C GLU A 390 15.61 -0.33 7.36
N SER A 391 16.44 -0.52 6.32
CA SER A 391 16.42 0.22 5.05
C SER A 391 15.10 0.07 4.31
N GLU A 392 14.55 -1.14 4.27
CA GLU A 392 13.25 -1.42 3.61
C GLU A 392 12.10 -0.83 4.41
N MET A 393 12.13 -0.87 5.74
CA MET A 393 11.14 -0.15 6.56
C MET A 393 11.24 1.36 6.38
N THR A 394 12.43 1.92 6.22
CA THR A 394 12.61 3.35 5.97
C THR A 394 12.09 3.73 4.58
N SER A 395 12.30 2.86 3.58
CA SER A 395 11.79 3.01 2.21
C SER A 395 10.28 2.85 2.14
N LEU A 396 9.73 1.88 2.85
CA LEU A 396 8.29 1.64 2.97
C LEU A 396 7.62 2.77 3.73
N SER A 397 8.24 3.21 4.83
CA SER A 397 7.74 4.34 5.60
C SER A 397 7.81 5.59 4.73
N SER A 398 8.93 5.91 4.07
CA SER A 398 9.05 7.10 3.20
C SER A 398 8.08 7.08 2.02
N ALA A 399 7.81 5.90 1.44
CA ALA A 399 6.75 5.71 0.46
C ALA A 399 5.35 5.96 1.06
N LEU A 400 5.06 5.46 2.26
CA LEU A 400 3.81 5.72 2.99
C LEU A 400 3.67 7.21 3.36
N ALA A 401 4.76 7.87 3.71
CA ALA A 401 4.75 9.25 4.13
C ALA A 401 4.61 10.21 2.94
N MET A 402 5.24 9.91 1.81
CA MET A 402 4.92 10.56 0.54
C MET A 402 3.47 10.32 0.11
N LYS A 403 2.93 9.11 0.34
CA LYS A 403 1.54 8.73 0.01
C LYS A 403 0.49 9.49 0.83
N TYR A 404 0.76 9.81 2.09
CA TYR A 404 -0.17 10.51 2.99
C TYR A 404 0.20 11.96 3.27
N GLY A 405 1.16 12.54 2.54
CA GLY A 405 1.65 13.91 2.79
C GLY A 405 2.35 14.08 4.14
N ILE A 406 2.72 12.99 4.81
CA ILE A 406 3.47 12.98 6.06
C ILE A 406 4.92 13.29 5.70
N ARG A 407 5.49 14.35 6.28
CA ARG A 407 6.91 14.64 6.08
C ARG A 407 7.73 13.69 6.95
N MET A 408 8.62 12.92 6.33
CA MET A 408 9.51 12.07 7.11
C MET A 408 10.51 12.88 7.91
N VAL A 409 10.40 12.80 9.23
CA VAL A 409 11.43 13.26 10.14
C VAL A 409 12.37 12.07 10.36
N GLY A 410 13.58 12.14 9.81
CA GLY A 410 14.58 11.11 10.01
C GLY A 410 14.89 10.93 11.50
N ARG A 411 14.97 9.69 11.98
CA ARG A 411 15.50 9.41 13.32
C ARG A 411 16.99 9.74 13.33
N GLY A 412 17.33 10.85 13.99
CA GLY A 412 18.69 11.12 14.46
C GLY A 412 19.61 11.77 13.42
N ASN A 413 19.37 13.04 13.10
CA ASN A 413 20.34 14.12 13.36
C ASN A 413 19.77 15.46 12.86
N ALA A 414 19.44 16.31 13.84
CA ALA A 414 19.21 17.75 13.75
C ALA A 414 18.92 18.34 12.35
N LEU A 415 17.74 18.04 11.79
CA LEU A 415 17.05 19.09 11.04
C LEU A 415 16.52 20.03 12.10
N ALA A 416 16.88 21.32 12.01
CA ALA A 416 16.29 22.36 12.84
C ALA A 416 14.78 22.06 12.96
N PRO A 417 14.24 21.95 14.19
CA PRO A 417 12.85 21.60 14.38
C PRO A 417 12.02 22.45 13.43
N GLN A 418 11.12 21.82 12.66
CA GLN A 418 10.07 22.61 12.05
C GLN A 418 9.48 23.42 13.20
N SER A 419 9.51 24.74 13.09
CA SER A 419 9.06 25.65 14.14
C SER A 419 7.65 25.22 14.58
N ASN A 420 7.57 24.61 15.76
CA ASN A 420 6.41 24.13 16.51
C ASN A 420 5.04 24.36 15.81
N GLY A 421 4.53 23.38 15.03
CA GLY A 421 3.33 23.59 14.21
C GLY A 421 2.66 22.32 13.67
N LEU A 422 1.32 22.32 13.56
CA LEU A 422 0.52 21.32 12.82
C LEU A 422 0.48 21.54 11.30
N GLY A 423 1.23 22.51 10.78
CA GLY A 423 1.20 22.93 9.36
C GLY A 423 1.10 24.46 9.24
N ARG A 424 0.72 24.98 8.07
CA ARG A 424 0.51 26.43 7.82
C ARG A 424 -0.96 26.87 7.76
N GLY A 425 -1.91 25.93 7.86
CA GLY A 425 -3.34 26.20 7.76
C GLY A 425 -4.11 25.78 8.99
N ASP A 426 -5.42 26.03 8.99
CA ASP A 426 -6.34 25.55 10.00
C ASP A 426 -6.41 24.02 10.00
N VAL A 427 -6.80 23.47 11.15
CA VAL A 427 -6.93 22.03 11.39
C VAL A 427 -8.38 21.70 11.73
N GLU A 428 -8.96 20.71 11.04
CA GLU A 428 -10.29 20.18 11.35
C GLU A 428 -10.21 18.69 11.69
N VAL A 429 -10.77 18.31 12.83
CA VAL A 429 -10.87 16.90 13.26
C VAL A 429 -12.35 16.50 13.29
N SER A 430 -12.78 15.78 12.26
CA SER A 430 -14.18 15.36 12.11
C SER A 430 -14.62 14.35 13.19
N ALA A 431 -15.93 14.25 13.42
CA ALA A 431 -16.51 13.27 14.34
C ALA A 431 -16.04 11.84 14.00
N GLY A 432 -15.66 11.07 15.02
CA GLY A 432 -15.13 9.71 14.86
C GLY A 432 -13.67 9.62 14.41
N ALA A 433 -13.01 10.73 14.07
CA ALA A 433 -11.59 10.78 13.74
C ALA A 433 -10.73 11.08 14.98
N ALA A 434 -9.46 10.66 14.93
CA ALA A 434 -8.47 10.99 15.96
C ALA A 434 -7.20 11.62 15.35
N LEU A 435 -6.83 12.80 15.85
CA LEU A 435 -5.52 13.42 15.61
C LEU A 435 -4.55 12.93 16.70
N VAL A 436 -3.54 12.15 16.33
CA VAL A 436 -2.55 11.62 17.27
C VAL A 436 -1.26 12.44 17.21
N LEU A 437 -0.96 13.13 18.30
CA LEU A 437 0.26 13.93 18.46
C LEU A 437 1.41 13.04 18.98
N PRO A 438 2.67 13.30 18.60
CA PRO A 438 3.82 12.57 19.10
C PRO A 438 3.85 12.56 20.63
N ALA A 439 3.94 11.39 21.23
CA ALA A 439 4.01 11.22 22.68
C ALA A 439 5.38 11.67 23.20
N ALA A 440 5.55 12.95 23.48
CA ALA A 440 6.65 13.48 24.27
C ALA A 440 6.06 14.22 25.47
N ALA A 441 6.14 13.60 26.66
CA ALA A 441 5.54 14.08 27.91
C ALA A 441 5.96 15.49 28.36
N GLN A 442 6.90 16.14 27.66
CA GLN A 442 7.39 17.49 27.92
C GLN A 442 7.54 18.37 26.67
N SER A 443 7.04 17.93 25.51
CA SER A 443 7.11 18.73 24.28
C SER A 443 5.78 18.65 23.55
N ALA A 444 4.92 19.60 23.88
CA ALA A 444 3.64 19.77 23.20
C ALA A 444 3.86 20.08 21.72
N VAL A 445 2.94 19.60 20.88
CA VAL A 445 2.82 20.13 19.52
C VAL A 445 2.09 21.46 19.62
N THR A 446 2.71 22.54 19.19
CA THR A 446 2.10 23.88 19.25
C THR A 446 1.32 24.17 17.97
N LEU A 447 0.11 24.72 18.10
CA LEU A 447 -0.62 25.39 17.04
C LEU A 447 -0.11 26.84 16.97
N ALA A 448 0.40 27.27 15.82
CA ALA A 448 1.04 28.57 15.68
C ALA A 448 0.02 29.72 15.72
N SER A 449 0.52 30.94 15.93
CA SER A 449 -0.29 32.18 15.87
C SER A 449 -1.16 32.21 14.62
N ASP A 450 -2.40 32.68 14.81
CA ASP A 450 -3.41 32.88 13.77
C ASP A 450 -3.89 31.61 13.06
N GLN A 451 -3.52 30.43 13.57
CA GLN A 451 -4.13 29.16 13.14
C GLN A 451 -5.32 28.79 14.03
N ALA A 452 -6.32 28.16 13.44
CA ALA A 452 -7.45 27.59 14.18
C ALA A 452 -7.45 26.06 14.16
N ILE A 453 -7.92 25.45 15.24
CA ILE A 453 -8.32 24.03 15.30
C ILE A 453 -9.79 23.90 15.69
N ARG A 454 -10.53 23.04 14.96
CA ARG A 454 -11.98 22.85 15.12
C ARG A 454 -12.42 21.40 14.90
N GLY A 455 -13.67 21.11 15.24
CA GLY A 455 -14.35 19.85 14.92
C GLY A 455 -14.94 19.13 16.13
N ALA A 456 -15.25 17.84 15.94
CA ALA A 456 -15.93 16.97 16.92
C ALA A 456 -15.17 15.66 17.21
N GLY A 457 -13.94 15.52 16.70
CA GLY A 457 -13.10 14.34 16.92
C GLY A 457 -12.25 14.40 18.20
N THR A 458 -11.27 13.49 18.28
CA THR A 458 -10.36 13.37 19.44
C THR A 458 -8.93 13.80 19.10
N VAL A 459 -8.30 14.56 19.98
CA VAL A 459 -6.86 14.89 19.94
C VAL A 459 -6.14 14.09 21.02
N ARG A 460 -5.28 13.15 20.62
CA ARG A 460 -4.50 12.32 21.52
C ARG A 460 -3.09 12.87 21.70
N GLY A 461 -2.61 12.95 22.94
CA GLY A 461 -1.36 13.61 23.33
C GLY A 461 -1.52 15.10 23.66
N THR A 462 -0.40 15.83 23.72
CA THR A 462 -0.35 17.19 24.25
C THR A 462 -0.37 18.26 23.14
N LEU A 463 -1.45 19.04 23.07
CA LEU A 463 -1.59 20.19 22.18
C LEU A 463 -1.31 21.49 22.93
N ALA A 464 -0.45 22.35 22.41
CA ALA A 464 -0.30 23.72 22.89
C ALA A 464 -0.88 24.72 21.88
N LEU A 465 -1.43 25.83 22.36
CA LEU A 465 -1.84 26.97 21.53
C LEU A 465 -0.89 28.14 21.79
N ASP A 466 -0.23 28.65 20.75
CA ASP A 466 0.60 29.86 20.84
C ASP A 466 -0.28 31.13 20.98
N ALA A 467 0.34 32.30 21.10
CA ALA A 467 -0.36 33.59 21.09
C ALA A 467 -1.25 33.71 19.84
N ASN A 468 -2.51 34.13 20.01
CA ASN A 468 -3.54 34.25 18.96
C ASN A 468 -3.93 32.95 18.24
N ALA A 469 -3.37 31.80 18.60
CA ALA A 469 -3.87 30.52 18.10
C ALA A 469 -5.25 30.23 18.71
N VAL A 470 -6.17 29.70 17.90
CA VAL A 470 -7.57 29.54 18.26
C VAL A 470 -7.96 28.07 18.36
N ILE A 471 -8.62 27.68 19.45
CA ILE A 471 -9.45 26.48 19.48
C ILE A 471 -10.92 26.88 19.40
N GLU A 472 -11.63 26.33 18.41
CA GLU A 472 -13.05 26.63 18.18
C GLU A 472 -13.92 25.55 18.83
N VAL A 473 -14.86 26.00 19.65
CA VAL A 473 -15.87 25.20 20.31
C VAL A 473 -17.22 25.61 19.71
N GLY A 474 -17.83 24.71 18.95
CA GLY A 474 -19.09 24.97 18.25
C GLY A 474 -20.32 24.89 19.16
N GLN A 475 -21.48 25.21 18.58
CA GLN A 475 -22.77 25.11 19.29
C GLN A 475 -23.15 23.65 19.60
N THR A 476 -22.85 22.73 18.68
CA THR A 476 -23.19 21.31 18.76
C THR A 476 -21.98 20.40 18.78
N ASP A 477 -20.79 20.94 18.52
CA ASP A 477 -19.58 20.16 18.24
C ASP A 477 -18.40 20.72 19.02
N ALA A 478 -17.69 19.86 19.74
CA ALA A 478 -16.46 20.20 20.43
C ALA A 478 -15.45 19.05 20.35
N LEU A 479 -14.17 19.41 20.29
CA LEU A 479 -13.09 18.43 20.35
C LEU A 479 -12.99 17.81 21.75
N THR A 480 -12.47 16.60 21.79
CA THR A 480 -12.01 15.94 23.03
C THR A 480 -10.50 15.85 23.02
N LEU A 481 -9.81 16.26 24.09
CA LEU A 481 -8.35 16.33 24.14
C LEU A 481 -7.77 15.58 25.33
N ASP A 482 -6.65 14.88 25.14
CA ASP A 482 -5.87 14.32 26.25
C ASP A 482 -5.26 15.46 27.10
N ASP A 483 -4.42 16.32 26.50
CA ASP A 483 -3.89 17.51 27.18
C ASP A 483 -3.94 18.77 26.30
N LEU A 484 -4.32 19.90 26.90
CA LEU A 484 -4.37 21.22 26.26
C LEU A 484 -3.56 22.23 27.07
N TRP A 485 -2.58 22.87 26.42
CA TRP A 485 -1.74 23.91 26.99
C TRP A 485 -2.03 25.27 26.33
N LEU A 486 -2.72 26.16 27.03
CA LEU A 486 -2.95 27.52 26.58
C LEU A 486 -1.72 28.38 26.92
N GLN A 487 -0.90 28.69 25.92
CA GLN A 487 0.23 29.60 26.12
C GLN A 487 -0.27 31.05 26.20
N ASN A 488 0.66 31.97 26.47
CA ASN A 488 0.33 33.37 26.71
C ASN A 488 -0.31 34.00 25.46
N GLY A 489 -1.57 34.40 25.57
CA GLY A 489 -2.35 34.99 24.48
C GLY A 489 -3.15 34.00 23.63
N ALA A 490 -3.20 32.72 23.99
CA ALA A 490 -4.04 31.73 23.31
C ALA A 490 -5.54 32.07 23.42
N VAL A 491 -6.32 31.66 22.42
CA VAL A 491 -7.75 31.99 22.31
C VAL A 491 -8.60 30.72 22.32
N VAL A 492 -9.60 30.68 23.19
CA VAL A 492 -10.70 29.71 23.16
C VAL A 492 -11.92 30.44 22.61
N ARG A 493 -12.33 30.12 21.39
CA ARG A 493 -13.51 30.70 20.75
C ARG A 493 -14.70 29.78 20.96
N TRP A 494 -15.69 30.25 21.71
CA TRP A 494 -16.86 29.48 22.08
C TRP A 494 -18.13 30.05 21.44
N ALA A 495 -18.77 29.23 20.59
CA ALA A 495 -19.99 29.57 19.90
C ALA A 495 -21.22 29.03 20.64
N HIS A 496 -22.25 29.86 20.78
CA HIS A 496 -23.47 29.49 21.50
C HIS A 496 -24.75 30.07 20.89
N ALA A 497 -25.89 29.52 21.29
CA ALA A 497 -27.21 30.11 21.09
C ALA A 497 -27.87 30.32 22.47
N GLY A 498 -27.97 31.58 22.91
CA GLY A 498 -28.59 31.92 24.21
C GLY A 498 -27.93 31.28 25.44
N GLY A 499 -26.61 31.06 25.40
CA GLY A 499 -25.85 30.35 26.44
C GLY A 499 -25.73 28.84 26.26
N ALA A 500 -26.40 28.25 25.26
CA ALA A 500 -26.23 26.84 24.91
C ALA A 500 -25.15 26.67 23.84
N GLY A 501 -24.02 26.10 24.22
CA GLY A 501 -22.92 25.70 23.34
C GLY A 501 -22.21 24.48 23.92
N SER A 502 -21.41 23.79 23.11
CA SER A 502 -20.68 22.61 23.57
C SER A 502 -19.60 22.97 24.59
N VAL A 503 -19.23 22.00 25.43
CA VAL A 503 -18.14 22.14 26.41
C VAL A 503 -16.90 21.44 25.86
N LEU A 504 -15.76 22.13 25.88
CA LEU A 504 -14.48 21.56 25.47
C LEU A 504 -13.97 20.60 26.56
N ALA A 505 -13.90 19.30 26.24
CA ALA A 505 -13.47 18.28 27.19
C ALA A 505 -11.96 18.00 27.07
N VAL A 506 -11.23 18.17 28.18
CA VAL A 506 -9.77 18.04 28.24
C VAL A 506 -9.39 17.09 29.39
N GLY A 507 -8.37 16.25 29.21
CA GLY A 507 -7.74 15.54 30.32
C GLY A 507 -6.97 16.52 31.21
N THR A 508 -5.79 16.99 30.79
CA THR A 508 -5.01 17.99 31.51
C THR A 508 -5.11 19.38 30.86
N LEU A 509 -5.60 20.38 31.59
CA LEU A 509 -5.61 21.78 31.16
C LEU A 509 -4.48 22.57 31.81
N LYS A 510 -3.53 23.06 31.01
CA LYS A 510 -2.41 23.89 31.48
C LYS A 510 -2.50 25.29 30.91
N THR A 511 -2.15 26.30 31.71
CA THR A 511 -2.04 27.69 31.28
C THR A 511 -0.72 28.31 31.74
N SER A 512 -0.18 29.31 31.02
CA SER A 512 1.13 29.91 31.35
C SER A 512 1.11 31.35 31.87
N ALA A 513 0.24 32.23 31.35
CA ALA A 513 0.14 33.62 31.81
C ALA A 513 -1.23 34.27 31.52
N ALA A 514 -1.59 34.46 30.26
CA ALA A 514 -2.88 35.04 29.86
C ALA A 514 -3.56 34.20 28.79
N ALA A 515 -4.89 34.17 28.80
CA ALA A 515 -5.71 33.51 27.79
C ALA A 515 -6.98 34.32 27.52
N THR A 516 -7.50 34.21 26.30
CA THR A 516 -8.74 34.89 25.90
C THR A 516 -9.85 33.87 25.69
N LEU A 517 -11.02 34.17 26.23
CA LEU A 517 -12.26 33.46 25.92
C LEU A 517 -13.12 34.38 25.05
N GLU A 518 -13.20 34.03 23.76
CA GLU A 518 -13.97 34.76 22.75
C GLU A 518 -15.37 34.14 22.63
N VAL A 519 -16.39 34.92 22.96
CA VAL A 519 -17.79 34.49 22.95
C VAL A 519 -18.45 34.89 21.63
N VAL A 520 -19.02 33.92 20.92
CA VAL A 520 -19.70 34.11 19.63
C VAL A 520 -21.14 33.63 19.73
N GLY A 521 -22.13 34.51 19.52
CA GLY A 521 -23.55 34.13 19.70
C GLY A 521 -24.44 35.20 20.33
N GLY A 522 -23.89 36.36 20.69
CA GLY A 522 -24.61 37.54 21.20
C GLY A 522 -24.63 37.67 22.73
N ASP A 523 -25.23 38.76 23.23
CA ASP A 523 -25.06 39.23 24.63
C ASP A 523 -25.83 38.45 25.71
N THR A 524 -26.64 37.46 25.33
CA THR A 524 -27.52 36.76 26.29
C THR A 524 -26.85 35.50 26.79
N LEU A 525 -26.22 35.60 27.97
CA LEU A 525 -25.66 34.48 28.71
C LEU A 525 -26.43 34.25 30.02
N PRO A 526 -26.65 32.98 30.42
CA PRO A 526 -26.98 32.62 31.79
C PRO A 526 -25.98 33.19 32.81
N VAL A 527 -26.36 33.18 34.09
CA VAL A 527 -25.50 33.66 35.19
C VAL A 527 -24.14 32.96 35.18
N ARG A 528 -24.12 31.66 34.87
CA ARG A 528 -22.94 30.81 34.83
C ARG A 528 -23.05 29.83 33.68
N VAL A 529 -22.01 29.69 32.88
CA VAL A 529 -21.94 28.75 31.75
C VAL A 529 -20.57 28.07 31.72
N PRO A 530 -20.48 26.73 31.80
CA PRO A 530 -19.23 26.02 31.63
C PRO A 530 -18.80 26.02 30.16
N VAL A 531 -17.53 26.32 29.89
CA VAL A 531 -16.96 26.36 28.53
C VAL A 531 -15.90 25.28 28.32
N ILE A 532 -15.12 24.99 29.35
CA ILE A 532 -14.08 23.94 29.33
C ILE A 532 -14.29 23.05 30.55
N SER A 533 -14.23 21.74 30.37
CA SER A 533 -14.17 20.76 31.47
C SER A 533 -12.82 20.06 31.46
N TYR A 534 -12.21 19.85 32.63
CA TYR A 534 -10.90 19.23 32.75
C TYR A 534 -10.86 18.10 33.79
N SER A 535 -9.94 17.14 33.61
CA SER A 535 -9.68 16.10 34.61
C SER A 535 -8.62 16.54 35.63
N SER A 536 -7.59 17.25 35.18
CA SER A 536 -6.51 17.84 35.98
C SER A 536 -6.12 19.21 35.40
N CYS A 537 -5.49 20.06 36.20
CA CYS A 537 -5.08 21.38 35.73
C CYS A 537 -3.76 21.88 36.35
N GLU A 538 -3.08 22.79 35.64
CA GLU A 538 -1.88 23.49 36.10
C GLU A 538 -1.93 24.97 35.66
N GLY A 539 -1.68 25.92 36.56
CA GLY A 539 -1.53 27.35 36.23
C GLY A 539 -2.83 28.17 36.12
N LEU A 540 -4.02 27.53 36.17
CA LEU A 540 -5.31 28.22 35.97
C LEU A 540 -5.55 29.40 36.91
N GLU A 541 -5.24 29.26 38.20
CA GLU A 541 -5.47 30.32 39.21
C GLU A 541 -4.61 31.58 38.99
N GLY A 542 -3.44 31.41 38.36
CA GLY A 542 -2.53 32.52 38.03
C GLY A 542 -2.79 33.14 36.65
N THR A 543 -3.82 32.69 35.93
CA THR A 543 -4.06 33.11 34.54
C THR A 543 -4.89 34.38 34.47
N ALA A 544 -4.38 35.37 33.74
CA ALA A 544 -5.14 36.56 33.38
C ALA A 544 -6.11 36.24 32.23
N TRP A 545 -7.38 36.03 32.57
CA TRP A 545 -8.44 35.76 31.59
C TRP A 545 -9.05 37.03 31.03
N THR A 546 -9.02 37.18 29.72
CA THR A 546 -9.76 38.22 29.00
C THR A 546 -11.01 37.60 28.39
N VAL A 547 -12.17 38.23 28.57
CA VAL A 547 -13.42 37.80 27.93
C VAL A 547 -13.85 38.86 26.92
N VAL A 548 -14.14 38.44 25.70
CA VAL A 548 -14.61 39.33 24.61
C VAL A 548 -15.87 38.77 23.96
N GLY A 549 -16.67 39.64 23.34
CA GLY A 549 -17.89 39.22 22.61
C GLY A 549 -19.15 39.04 23.48
N CYS A 550 -19.15 39.53 24.72
CA CYS A 550 -20.29 39.42 25.64
C CYS A 550 -20.48 40.71 26.48
N LYS A 551 -21.47 40.69 27.38
CA LYS A 551 -21.78 41.82 28.27
C LYS A 551 -20.58 42.29 29.10
N PRO A 552 -20.44 43.61 29.35
CA PRO A 552 -19.47 44.14 30.30
C PRO A 552 -19.60 43.48 31.68
N ASN A 553 -18.47 43.20 32.34
CA ASN A 553 -18.34 42.50 33.62
C ASN A 553 -18.54 40.97 33.60
N THR A 554 -18.74 40.37 32.41
CA THR A 554 -18.59 38.91 32.29
C THR A 554 -17.12 38.55 32.56
N ARG A 555 -16.90 37.53 33.40
CA ARG A 555 -15.56 37.09 33.78
C ARG A 555 -15.45 35.58 33.73
N VAL A 556 -14.22 35.08 33.66
CA VAL A 556 -13.94 33.66 33.89
C VAL A 556 -13.89 33.39 35.39
N GLU A 557 -14.53 32.31 35.82
CA GLU A 557 -14.34 31.72 37.14
C GLU A 557 -13.95 30.24 37.01
N ILE A 558 -12.97 29.81 37.80
CA ILE A 558 -12.56 28.42 37.89
C ILE A 558 -13.43 27.73 38.93
N ASN A 559 -14.24 26.75 38.50
CA ASN A 559 -15.07 25.95 39.39
C ASN A 559 -14.32 24.64 39.69
N SER A 560 -13.52 24.65 40.76
CA SER A 560 -12.69 23.50 41.14
C SER A 560 -13.50 22.28 41.60
N SER A 561 -14.75 22.45 42.05
CA SER A 561 -15.64 21.34 42.43
C SER A 561 -16.11 20.56 41.22
N ASP A 562 -16.57 21.25 40.18
CA ASP A 562 -17.09 20.63 38.96
C ASP A 562 -15.99 20.43 37.90
N ARG A 563 -14.78 20.94 38.17
CA ARG A 563 -13.61 20.95 37.30
C ARG A 563 -13.90 21.59 35.94
N THR A 564 -14.48 22.79 36.00
CA THR A 564 -14.82 23.57 34.81
C THR A 564 -14.22 24.98 34.85
N VAL A 565 -14.00 25.53 33.65
CA VAL A 565 -13.77 26.96 33.42
C VAL A 565 -15.09 27.55 32.97
N ASP A 566 -15.66 28.41 33.80
CA ASP A 566 -17.00 28.97 33.59
C ASP A 566 -16.93 30.44 33.17
N LEU A 567 -17.84 30.86 32.30
CA LEU A 567 -18.21 32.26 32.14
C LEU A 567 -19.27 32.63 33.16
N VAL A 568 -19.02 33.67 33.94
CA VAL A 568 -19.96 34.20 34.93
C VAL A 568 -20.36 35.61 34.56
N THR A 569 -21.65 35.77 34.28
CA THR A 569 -22.25 37.05 33.91
C THR A 569 -23.10 37.57 35.07
N PRO A 570 -22.70 38.66 35.74
CA PRO A 570 -23.51 39.24 36.81
C PRO A 570 -24.90 39.62 36.29
N GLN A 571 -25.94 39.12 36.95
CA GLN A 571 -27.31 39.58 36.73
C GLN A 571 -27.64 40.57 37.85
N GLY A 572 -27.66 41.86 37.50
CA GLY A 572 -28.10 42.93 38.39
C GLY A 572 -28.69 44.08 37.59
N THR A 573 -29.71 44.72 38.13
CA THR A 573 -30.20 46.01 37.62
C THR A 573 -29.16 47.06 38.00
N LEU A 574 -28.71 47.86 37.02
CA LEU A 574 -27.80 48.98 37.29
C LEU A 574 -28.48 49.96 38.27
N ILE A 575 -28.05 50.00 39.54
CA ILE A 575 -28.44 51.07 40.45
C ILE A 575 -27.46 52.23 40.20
N SER A 576 -27.90 53.21 39.43
CA SER A 576 -27.20 54.50 39.36
C SER A 576 -27.53 55.28 40.64
N VAL A 577 -26.55 55.38 41.54
CA VAL A 577 -26.59 56.36 42.62
C VAL A 577 -26.04 57.67 42.05
N LYS A 578 -26.88 58.70 42.00
CA LYS A 578 -26.47 60.08 41.71
C LYS A 578 -25.87 60.73 42.95
#